data_AF-A0A3D0M3B7-F1
#
_entry.id   AF-A0A3D0M3B7-F1
#
_cell.length_a   1.000
_cell.length_b   1.000
_cell.length_c   1.000
_cell.angle_alpha   90.00
_cell.angle_beta   90.00
_cell.angle_gamma   90.00
#
_symmetry.space_group_name_H-M   'P 1'
#
loop_
_entity.id
_entity.type
_entity.pdbx_description
1 polymer ?
#
loop_
_entity_poly.entity_id
_entity_poly.type
_entity_poly.pdbx_seq_one_letter_code
_entity_poly.pdbx_strand_id
1 'polypeptide(L)'
;MERVMGVGAPEGDYIDSEGNVIGRHKGHHRYTIGQRKGLGVGFGEPRYVIQKDAMRDTVTLGGKEELLSSGLIVKDVNWISIDQLLEPMSVTVKTRYHQPEAAAVLHPHKDGVQVLFNKPQASAAPGQAAVFYIGDTVVGGGIIDIIDRKGYDSYENT
;
A
#
# COMPACT_ATOMS: atom_id res chain seq x y z
N MET A 1 -31.01 3.23 -39.46
CA MET A 1 -30.42 4.46 -38.88
C MET A 1 -30.33 4.26 -37.38
N GLU A 2 -29.24 4.75 -36.80
CA GLU A 2 -28.51 4.21 -35.63
C GLU A 2 -29.29 3.81 -34.38
N ARG A 3 -28.80 2.70 -33.79
CA ARG A 3 -29.16 2.18 -32.47
C ARG A 3 -28.29 2.90 -31.43
N VAL A 4 -28.88 3.78 -30.63
CA VAL A 4 -28.20 4.41 -29.50
C VAL A 4 -28.12 3.37 -28.37
N MET A 5 -26.94 2.77 -28.19
CA MET A 5 -26.64 1.94 -27.02
C MET A 5 -25.22 2.24 -26.55
N GLY A 6 -25.11 2.75 -25.33
CA GLY A 6 -23.85 2.89 -24.64
C GLY A 6 -23.87 4.01 -23.63
N VAL A 7 -24.63 3.86 -22.54
CA VAL A 7 -24.28 4.56 -21.30
C VAL A 7 -22.94 3.99 -20.88
N GLY A 8 -21.84 4.63 -21.31
CA GLY A 8 -20.50 4.27 -20.88
C GLY A 8 -20.46 4.41 -19.36
N ALA A 9 -19.89 3.42 -18.68
CA ALA A 9 -19.60 3.53 -17.25
C ALA A 9 -18.93 4.89 -16.98
N PRO A 10 -19.28 5.61 -15.90
CA PRO A 10 -18.73 6.94 -15.64
C PRO A 10 -17.20 6.87 -15.69
N GLU A 11 -16.61 7.75 -16.49
CA GLU A 11 -15.16 7.86 -16.61
C GLU A 11 -14.63 8.66 -15.42
N GLY A 12 -13.63 8.10 -14.75
CA GLY A 12 -12.91 8.75 -13.66
C GLY A 12 -11.61 9.37 -14.14
N ASP A 13 -10.93 10.08 -13.24
CA ASP A 13 -9.71 10.83 -13.56
C ASP A 13 -8.44 10.08 -13.16
N TYR A 14 -7.50 10.00 -14.10
CA TYR A 14 -6.11 9.80 -13.73
C TYR A 14 -5.54 11.11 -13.22
N ILE A 15 -4.98 11.09 -12.02
CA ILE A 15 -4.28 12.23 -11.42
C ILE A 15 -2.81 11.90 -11.17
N ASP A 16 -1.94 12.90 -11.14
CA ASP A 16 -0.56 12.75 -10.64
C ASP A 16 -0.49 12.93 -9.11
N SER A 17 0.70 12.84 -8.53
CA SER A 17 0.88 13.00 -7.08
C SER A 17 0.70 14.44 -6.57
N GLU A 18 0.60 15.41 -7.47
CA GLU A 18 0.26 16.81 -7.14
C GLU A 18 -1.26 17.06 -7.26
N GLY A 19 -2.02 16.06 -7.71
CA GLY A 19 -3.47 16.14 -7.91
C GLY A 19 -3.88 16.69 -9.27
N ASN A 20 -2.96 16.90 -10.20
CA ASN A 20 -3.29 17.37 -11.55
C ASN A 20 -3.92 16.24 -12.35
N VAL A 21 -4.96 16.54 -13.12
CA VAL A 21 -5.58 15.58 -14.04
C VAL A 21 -4.66 15.36 -15.25
N ILE A 22 -4.24 14.11 -15.44
CA ILE A 22 -3.32 13.70 -16.52
C ILE A 22 -3.97 12.77 -17.53
N GLY A 23 -5.23 12.38 -17.32
CA GLY A 23 -5.98 11.53 -18.25
C GLY A 23 -7.30 11.01 -17.68
N ARG A 24 -7.96 10.12 -18.42
CA ARG A 24 -9.26 9.52 -18.05
C ARG A 24 -9.16 8.00 -17.98
N HIS A 25 -9.97 7.39 -17.13
CA HIS A 25 -10.02 5.94 -16.94
C HIS A 25 -11.45 5.39 -16.89
N LYS A 26 -11.62 4.12 -17.22
CA LYS A 26 -12.93 3.46 -17.33
C LYS A 26 -13.46 2.91 -15.98
N GLY A 27 -13.33 3.70 -14.91
CA GLY A 27 -13.66 3.36 -13.51
C GLY A 27 -12.51 2.79 -12.67
N HIS A 28 -12.35 3.29 -11.43
CA HIS A 28 -11.21 3.00 -10.55
C HIS A 28 -11.07 1.50 -10.20
N HIS A 29 -12.19 0.77 -10.07
CA HIS A 29 -12.22 -0.65 -9.68
C HIS A 29 -11.41 -1.57 -10.61
N ARG A 30 -11.19 -1.16 -11.88
CA ARG A 30 -10.42 -1.91 -12.87
C ARG A 30 -8.91 -1.91 -12.65
N TYR A 31 -8.43 -1.06 -11.74
CA TYR A 31 -7.02 -0.87 -11.49
C TYR A 31 -6.61 -1.46 -10.15
N THR A 32 -5.36 -1.89 -10.06
CA THR A 32 -4.76 -2.39 -8.82
C THR A 32 -3.52 -1.57 -8.49
N ILE A 33 -3.29 -1.28 -7.21
CA ILE A 33 -2.08 -0.59 -6.76
C ILE A 33 -0.84 -1.37 -7.25
N GLY A 34 0.13 -0.66 -7.81
CA GLY A 34 1.34 -1.22 -8.43
C GLY A 34 1.17 -1.64 -9.90
N GLN A 35 -0.03 -1.52 -10.47
CA GLN A 35 -0.26 -1.82 -11.88
C GLN A 35 0.47 -0.81 -12.78
N ARG A 36 1.25 -1.35 -13.74
CA ARG A 36 1.96 -0.57 -14.78
C ARG A 36 1.31 -0.68 -16.17
N LYS A 37 0.86 -1.88 -16.53
CA LYS A 37 0.32 -2.18 -17.87
C LYS A 37 -1.19 -1.98 -17.91
N GLY A 38 -1.74 -1.79 -19.11
CA GLY A 38 -3.19 -1.73 -19.31
C GLY A 38 -3.85 -0.45 -18.77
N LEU A 39 -3.10 0.66 -18.69
CA LEU A 39 -3.64 1.97 -18.30
C LEU A 39 -4.42 2.66 -19.43
N GLY A 40 -4.36 2.13 -20.67
CA GLY A 40 -5.10 2.66 -21.82
C GLY A 40 -4.62 4.02 -22.34
N VAL A 41 -3.67 4.67 -21.65
CA VAL A 41 -3.05 5.95 -22.01
C VAL A 41 -1.53 5.82 -21.93
N GLY A 42 -0.81 6.44 -22.87
CA GLY A 42 0.64 6.54 -22.86
C GLY A 42 1.10 7.86 -22.25
N PHE A 43 1.93 7.80 -21.22
CA PHE A 43 2.36 8.97 -20.43
C PHE A 43 3.81 9.42 -20.71
N GLY A 44 4.44 8.94 -21.80
CA GLY A 44 5.84 9.25 -22.14
C GLY A 44 6.90 8.60 -21.24
N GLU A 45 6.53 8.23 -20.01
CA GLU A 45 7.38 7.56 -19.03
C GLU A 45 6.66 6.41 -18.31
N PRO A 46 7.37 5.50 -17.63
CA PRO A 46 6.75 4.44 -16.85
C PRO A 46 5.96 4.98 -15.65
N ARG A 47 4.64 4.89 -15.73
CA ARG A 47 3.71 5.22 -14.63
C ARG A 47 3.14 3.96 -13.98
N TYR A 48 2.87 4.05 -12.68
CA TYR A 48 2.27 2.99 -11.87
C TYR A 48 1.07 3.55 -11.11
N VAL A 49 0.05 2.71 -10.91
CA VAL A 49 -1.08 3.06 -10.04
C VAL A 49 -0.61 3.10 -8.59
N ILE A 50 -0.48 4.29 -8.01
CA ILE A 50 0.01 4.47 -6.63
C ILE A 50 -1.13 4.64 -5.62
N GLN A 51 -2.32 5.04 -6.07
CA GLN A 51 -3.51 5.17 -5.21
C GLN A 51 -4.80 5.02 -6.01
N LYS A 52 -5.89 4.68 -5.31
CA LYS A 52 -7.26 4.71 -5.80
C LYS A 52 -8.14 5.43 -4.78
N ASP A 53 -9.02 6.29 -5.24
CA ASP A 53 -10.06 6.92 -4.42
C ASP A 53 -11.42 6.55 -5.00
N ALA A 54 -12.18 5.73 -4.27
CA ALA A 54 -13.50 5.27 -4.72
C ALA A 54 -14.57 6.38 -4.60
N MET A 55 -14.40 7.32 -3.66
CA MET A 55 -15.35 8.42 -3.44
C MET A 55 -15.23 9.48 -4.53
N ARG A 56 -14.00 9.78 -4.94
CA ARG A 56 -13.72 10.75 -6.02
C ARG A 56 -13.63 10.12 -7.41
N ASP A 57 -13.72 8.79 -7.49
CA ASP A 57 -13.46 7.99 -8.70
C ASP A 57 -12.16 8.40 -9.41
N THR A 58 -11.07 8.49 -8.65
CA THR A 58 -9.75 8.83 -9.18
C THR A 58 -8.75 7.68 -9.02
N VAL A 59 -7.77 7.66 -9.91
CA VAL A 59 -6.61 6.77 -9.87
C VAL A 59 -5.35 7.61 -9.96
N THR A 60 -4.57 7.65 -8.90
CA THR A 60 -3.30 8.39 -8.88
C THR A 60 -2.20 7.57 -9.53
N LEU A 61 -1.46 8.18 -10.47
CA LEU A 61 -0.34 7.59 -11.17
C LEU A 61 0.98 8.29 -10.84
N GLY A 62 1.96 7.53 -10.40
CA GLY A 62 3.29 8.03 -10.05
C GLY A 62 4.42 7.14 -10.56
N GLY A 63 5.63 7.50 -10.17
CA GLY A 63 6.84 6.71 -10.37
C GLY A 63 6.86 5.46 -9.48
N LYS A 64 7.79 4.55 -9.77
CA LYS A 64 7.94 3.30 -8.99
C LYS A 64 8.33 3.56 -7.53
N GLU A 65 9.13 4.58 -7.28
CA GLU A 65 9.60 4.95 -5.93
C GLU A 65 8.45 5.40 -5.02
N GLU A 66 7.35 5.94 -5.59
CA GLU A 66 6.16 6.37 -4.85
C GLU A 66 5.27 5.18 -4.42
N LEU A 67 5.55 3.96 -4.89
CA LEU A 67 4.95 2.73 -4.34
C LEU A 67 5.65 2.25 -3.06
N LEU A 68 6.80 2.82 -2.74
CA LEU A 68 7.54 2.46 -1.53
C LEU A 68 6.90 3.11 -0.31
N SER A 69 6.99 2.40 0.80
CA SER A 69 6.40 2.79 2.06
C SER A 69 7.46 2.70 3.15
N SER A 70 7.47 3.73 4.01
CA SER A 70 8.36 3.87 5.16
C SER A 70 7.94 2.96 6.31
N GLY A 71 6.66 2.63 6.38
CA GLY A 71 6.14 1.80 7.46
C GLY A 71 4.72 1.31 7.21
N LEU A 72 4.21 0.56 8.17
CA LEU A 72 2.87 0.01 8.14
C LEU A 72 2.35 -0.22 9.56
N ILE A 73 1.02 -0.30 9.70
CA ILE A 73 0.37 -0.73 10.93
C ILE A 73 -0.06 -2.18 10.75
N VAL A 74 0.32 -3.03 11.69
CA VAL A 74 -0.09 -4.43 11.77
C VAL A 74 -1.00 -4.60 12.96
N LYS A 75 -2.19 -5.15 12.72
CA LYS A 75 -3.17 -5.52 13.76
C LYS A 75 -3.26 -7.03 13.93
N ASP A 76 -4.09 -7.45 14.88
CA ASP A 76 -4.33 -8.87 15.19
C ASP A 76 -3.00 -9.62 15.41
N VAL A 77 -2.09 -8.96 16.12
CA VAL A 77 -0.72 -9.46 16.32
C VAL A 77 -0.76 -10.64 17.28
N ASN A 78 -0.27 -11.77 16.80
CA ASN A 78 0.02 -12.94 17.61
C ASN A 78 1.52 -13.00 17.91
N TRP A 79 1.88 -12.85 19.18
CA TRP A 79 3.25 -13.01 19.64
C TRP A 79 3.57 -14.48 19.94
N ILE A 80 4.79 -14.90 19.60
CA ILE A 80 5.26 -16.30 19.76
C ILE A 80 6.39 -16.37 20.78
N SER A 81 7.35 -15.44 20.68
CA SER A 81 8.56 -15.47 21.52
C SER A 81 8.53 -14.48 22.68
N ILE A 82 7.48 -13.65 22.77
CA ILE A 82 7.26 -12.65 23.82
C ILE A 82 5.76 -12.62 24.17
N ASP A 83 5.39 -12.10 25.33
CA ASP A 83 3.97 -11.94 25.70
C ASP A 83 3.35 -10.71 25.03
N GLN A 84 4.11 -9.61 24.96
CA GLN A 84 3.69 -8.33 24.37
C GLN A 84 4.91 -7.45 24.06
N LEU A 85 4.73 -6.49 23.16
CA LEU A 85 5.73 -5.47 22.85
C LEU A 85 5.48 -4.22 23.71
N LEU A 86 6.40 -3.93 24.64
CA LEU A 86 6.31 -2.75 25.53
C LEU A 86 7.20 -1.58 25.09
N GLU A 87 8.28 -1.87 24.38
CA GLU A 87 9.27 -0.89 23.94
C GLU A 87 9.65 -1.16 22.48
N PRO A 88 10.25 -0.20 21.78
CA PRO A 88 10.69 -0.41 20.41
C PRO A 88 11.67 -1.58 20.28
N MET A 89 11.50 -2.40 19.23
CA MET A 89 12.29 -3.61 19.02
C MET A 89 12.80 -3.67 17.58
N SER A 90 14.11 -3.84 17.41
CA SER A 90 14.72 -4.07 16.10
C SER A 90 14.47 -5.51 15.64
N VAL A 91 13.95 -5.65 14.42
CA VAL A 91 13.59 -6.95 13.82
C VAL A 91 13.88 -6.95 12.32
N THR A 92 13.74 -8.10 11.68
CA THR A 92 13.46 -8.20 10.26
C THR A 92 12.00 -8.57 10.03
N VAL A 93 11.41 -8.04 8.95
CA VAL A 93 9.97 -8.19 8.66
C VAL A 93 9.78 -8.77 7.28
N LYS A 94 8.89 -9.74 7.17
CA LYS A 94 8.49 -10.36 5.91
C LYS A 94 7.01 -10.11 5.66
N THR A 95 6.70 -9.35 4.61
CA THR A 95 5.33 -8.94 4.25
C THR A 95 4.77 -9.72 3.05
N ARG A 96 5.63 -10.46 2.34
CA ARG A 96 5.24 -11.41 1.28
C ARG A 96 6.12 -12.65 1.33
N TYR A 97 5.54 -13.82 1.07
CA TYR A 97 6.24 -15.10 1.18
C TYR A 97 7.54 -15.21 0.36
N HIS A 98 7.55 -14.65 -0.86
CA HIS A 98 8.72 -14.69 -1.75
C HIS A 98 9.67 -13.48 -1.60
N GLN A 99 9.32 -12.47 -0.79
CA GLN A 99 10.20 -11.32 -0.61
C GLN A 99 11.28 -11.62 0.44
N PRO A 100 12.51 -11.09 0.26
CA PRO A 100 13.49 -11.02 1.33
C PRO A 100 12.93 -10.28 2.54
N GLU A 101 13.44 -10.59 3.72
CA GLU A 101 13.10 -9.85 4.92
C GLU A 101 13.70 -8.44 4.88
N ALA A 102 12.96 -7.48 5.41
CA ALA A 102 13.39 -6.08 5.49
C ALA A 102 13.68 -5.70 6.94
N ALA A 103 14.83 -5.09 7.18
CA ALA A 103 15.18 -4.56 8.50
C ALA A 103 14.21 -3.43 8.89
N ALA A 104 13.69 -3.51 10.12
CA ALA A 104 12.70 -2.57 10.64
C ALA A 104 12.79 -2.45 12.17
N VAL A 105 12.07 -1.46 12.70
CA VAL A 105 11.80 -1.32 14.13
C VAL A 105 10.30 -1.43 14.36
N LEU A 106 9.90 -2.31 15.27
CA LEU A 106 8.53 -2.39 15.78
C LEU A 106 8.37 -1.38 16.90
N HIS A 107 7.26 -0.65 16.90
CA HIS A 107 6.84 0.23 17.98
C HIS A 107 5.48 -0.22 18.51
N PRO A 108 5.24 -0.19 19.84
CA PRO A 108 3.92 -0.38 20.40
C PRO A 108 2.92 0.60 19.78
N HIS A 109 1.74 0.12 19.40
CA HIS A 109 0.68 0.92 18.82
C HIS A 109 -0.66 0.52 19.43
N LYS A 110 -1.61 1.46 19.56
CA LYS A 110 -2.92 1.21 20.20
C LYS A 110 -3.67 0.01 19.62
N ASP A 111 -3.56 -0.19 18.31
CA ASP A 111 -4.30 -1.19 17.54
C ASP A 111 -3.40 -2.34 17.05
N GLY A 112 -2.22 -2.54 17.68
CA GLY A 112 -1.27 -3.60 17.33
C GLY A 112 0.18 -3.12 17.39
N VAL A 113 0.89 -3.13 16.25
CA VAL A 113 2.25 -2.59 16.15
C VAL A 113 2.44 -1.71 14.94
N GLN A 114 3.21 -0.65 15.12
CA GLN A 114 3.74 0.14 14.01
C GLN A 114 5.09 -0.44 13.59
N VAL A 115 5.24 -0.71 12.31
CA VAL A 115 6.50 -1.16 11.71
C VAL A 115 7.11 0.01 10.95
N LEU A 116 8.33 0.39 11.29
CA LEU A 116 9.11 1.39 10.56
C LEU A 116 10.30 0.71 9.88
N PHE A 117 10.32 0.69 8.55
CA PHE A 117 11.41 0.09 7.79
C PHE A 117 12.64 0.99 7.79
N ASN A 118 13.82 0.40 7.94
CA ASN A 118 15.09 1.15 7.87
C ASN A 118 15.33 1.74 6.47
N LYS A 119 14.74 1.12 5.43
CA LYS A 119 14.77 1.61 4.04
C LYS A 119 13.40 1.42 3.40
N PRO A 120 12.98 2.35 2.52
CA PRO A 120 11.93 2.22 1.52
C PRO A 120 11.49 0.80 1.15
N GLN A 121 10.34 0.25 1.57
CA GLN A 121 9.93 -1.08 1.09
C GLN A 121 8.70 -1.03 0.20
N ALA A 122 8.66 -1.90 -0.81
CA ALA A 122 7.43 -2.16 -1.54
C ALA A 122 6.46 -2.88 -0.62
N SER A 123 5.50 -2.14 -0.05
CA SER A 123 4.59 -2.70 0.94
C SER A 123 3.60 -3.70 0.34
N ALA A 124 3.31 -4.73 1.14
CA ALA A 124 2.19 -5.61 0.90
C ALA A 124 0.87 -4.84 1.09
N ALA A 125 -0.18 -5.27 0.39
CA ALA A 125 -1.50 -4.64 0.50
C ALA A 125 -2.13 -4.92 1.87
N PRO A 126 -3.10 -4.10 2.33
CA PRO A 126 -3.88 -4.43 3.52
C PRO A 126 -4.54 -5.81 3.40
N GLY A 127 -4.64 -6.52 4.52
CA GLY A 127 -5.12 -7.91 4.58
C GLY A 127 -4.05 -8.98 4.37
N GLN A 128 -2.84 -8.61 3.92
CA GLN A 128 -1.71 -9.54 3.87
C GLN A 128 -1.05 -9.70 5.24
N ALA A 129 -0.35 -10.81 5.46
CA ALA A 129 0.37 -11.06 6.69
C ALA A 129 1.72 -10.31 6.74
N ALA A 130 2.09 -9.82 7.93
CA ALA A 130 3.43 -9.39 8.26
C ALA A 130 4.00 -10.28 9.38
N VAL A 131 5.19 -10.84 9.18
CA VAL A 131 5.86 -11.71 10.15
C VAL A 131 7.17 -11.07 10.59
N PHE A 132 7.45 -11.10 11.89
CA PHE A 132 8.59 -10.46 12.53
C PHE A 132 9.61 -11.49 13.00
N TYR A 133 10.89 -11.24 12.75
CA TYR A 133 11.99 -12.15 13.05
C TYR A 133 13.13 -11.47 13.80
N ILE A 134 13.81 -12.24 14.64
CA ILE A 134 15.13 -11.91 15.19
C ILE A 134 16.05 -13.07 14.86
N GLY A 135 16.96 -12.85 13.91
CA GLY A 135 17.72 -13.94 13.30
C GLY A 135 16.75 -14.95 12.65
N ASP A 136 16.86 -16.22 13.01
CA ASP A 136 16.01 -17.28 12.48
C ASP A 136 14.72 -17.52 13.33
N THR A 137 14.52 -16.74 14.39
CA THR A 137 13.40 -16.92 15.33
C THR A 137 12.22 -16.03 14.96
N VAL A 138 11.03 -16.62 14.83
CA VAL A 138 9.79 -15.86 14.68
C VAL A 138 9.40 -15.24 16.02
N VAL A 139 9.36 -13.91 16.08
CA VAL A 139 8.92 -13.18 17.27
C VAL A 139 7.40 -13.13 17.34
N GLY A 140 6.75 -12.93 16.19
CA GLY A 140 5.30 -12.84 16.07
C GLY A 140 4.90 -12.44 14.65
N GLY A 141 3.63 -12.11 14.47
CA GLY A 141 3.11 -11.58 13.22
C GLY A 141 1.63 -11.23 13.31
N GLY A 142 1.10 -10.59 12.28
CA GLY A 142 -0.30 -10.17 12.23
C GLY A 142 -0.72 -9.76 10.82
N ILE A 143 -1.82 -9.03 10.73
CA ILE A 143 -2.42 -8.58 9.47
C ILE A 143 -2.11 -7.11 9.23
N ILE A 144 -1.61 -6.79 8.04
CA ILE A 144 -1.35 -5.42 7.61
C ILE A 144 -2.70 -4.71 7.46
N ASP A 145 -2.85 -3.58 8.16
CA ASP A 145 -4.07 -2.78 8.14
C ASP A 145 -3.87 -1.49 7.37
N ILE A 146 -2.82 -0.74 7.71
CA ILE A 146 -2.50 0.56 7.12
C ILE A 146 -1.09 0.54 6.56
N ILE A 147 -0.87 1.23 5.46
CA ILE A 147 0.44 1.40 4.83
C ILE A 147 0.79 2.89 4.86
N ASP A 148 1.88 3.23 5.53
CA ASP A 148 2.43 4.59 5.53
C ASP A 148 3.23 4.81 4.23
N ARG A 149 2.67 5.60 3.31
CA ARG A 149 3.30 6.00 2.05
C ARG A 149 3.68 7.47 2.14
N LYS A 150 4.91 7.79 1.72
CA LYS A 150 5.36 9.19 1.63
C LYS A 150 4.39 10.01 0.77
N GLY A 151 3.95 11.14 1.30
CA GLY A 151 3.17 12.14 0.59
C GLY A 151 1.66 12.05 0.74
N TYR A 152 1.13 11.06 1.47
CA TYR A 152 -0.31 10.89 1.66
C TYR A 152 -0.63 10.40 3.06
N ASP A 153 -1.18 11.30 3.88
CA ASP A 153 -1.89 10.93 5.09
C ASP A 153 -2.97 9.92 4.69
N SER A 154 -2.78 8.66 5.09
CA SER A 154 -3.82 7.65 5.04
C SER A 154 -4.98 8.20 5.85
N TYR A 155 -6.06 8.57 5.15
CA TYR A 155 -7.34 9.04 5.65
C TYR A 155 -7.51 8.94 7.17
N GLU A 156 -7.64 10.13 7.76
CA GLU A 156 -8.03 10.44 9.13
C GLU A 156 -8.62 9.26 9.92
N ASN A 157 -8.07 9.05 11.12
CA ASN A 157 -8.76 8.38 12.22
C ASN A 157 -10.24 8.82 12.27
N THR A 158 -11.13 7.83 12.36
CA THR A 158 -12.52 7.85 12.89
C THR A 158 -13.62 7.63 11.85
#